data_AF-A0A1J3DG89-F1
#
_entry.id   AF-A0A1J3DG89-F1
#
_cell.length_a   1.000
_cell.length_b   1.000
_cell.length_c   1.000
_cell.angle_alpha   90.00
_cell.angle_beta   90.00
_cell.angle_gamma   90.00
#
_symmetry.space_group_name_H-M   'P 1'
#
loop_
_entity.id
_entity.type
_entity.pdbx_description
1 polymer ?
#
loop_
_entity_poly.entity_id
_entity_poly.type
_entity_poly.pdbx_seq_one_letter_code
_entity_poly.pdbx_strand_id
1 'polypeptide(L)'
;QRSDKMTQSGTDLVWSDYTPHYVKLRKLCTLELFSLKSIENFRSLRETEATTMVESILKDLKKSDSSDDQAQKPVVVRKYLAAVVLNTISRLMIGKQFGDEEGKEFKSIVEKEFLLSGEGSLFDNVWWLRWVSAWIISDKAYLAHMDRRTKWFRGAIKPILEEEDVAVEDHQGFVRKLLVLKEKKELTEETVHGIIWN
;
A
#
# COMPACT_ATOMS: atom_id res chain seq x y z
N GLN A 1 -17.48 15.32 1.12
CA GLN A 1 -17.70 15.22 -0.35
C GLN A 1 -16.46 14.66 -1.06
N ARG A 2 -15.25 15.14 -0.73
CA ARG A 2 -13.97 14.43 -1.00
C ARG A 2 -13.53 13.56 0.17
N SER A 3 -13.57 14.11 1.39
CA SER A 3 -13.36 13.39 2.67
C SER A 3 -14.14 12.08 2.74
N ASP A 4 -15.43 12.13 2.42
CA ASP A 4 -16.33 10.98 2.50
C ASP A 4 -15.99 9.90 1.46
N LYS A 5 -15.47 10.30 0.29
CA LYS A 5 -14.98 9.37 -0.74
C LYS A 5 -13.66 8.73 -0.33
N MET A 6 -12.77 9.51 0.31
CA MET A 6 -11.50 9.04 0.85
C MET A 6 -11.68 8.01 1.95
N THR A 7 -12.57 8.32 2.89
CA THR A 7 -12.88 7.46 4.04
C THR A 7 -13.83 6.30 3.68
N GLN A 8 -14.24 6.18 2.42
CA GLN A 8 -15.30 5.26 1.96
C GLN A 8 -16.56 5.34 2.86
N SER A 9 -16.93 6.54 3.29
CA SER A 9 -18.04 6.77 4.24
C SER A 9 -17.89 6.02 5.57
N GLY A 10 -16.65 5.78 6.03
CA GLY A 10 -16.37 5.13 7.30
C GLY A 10 -16.57 3.60 7.28
N THR A 11 -16.62 2.97 6.11
CA THR A 11 -16.65 1.51 5.98
C THR A 11 -15.27 0.86 6.07
N ASP A 12 -14.22 1.68 6.11
CA ASP A 12 -12.83 1.22 6.07
C ASP A 12 -12.20 0.93 7.43
N LEU A 13 -11.10 0.19 7.49
CA LEU A 13 -10.45 -0.12 8.77
C LEU A 13 -9.82 1.13 9.43
N VAL A 14 -9.16 2.00 8.65
CA VAL A 14 -8.44 3.17 9.22
C VAL A 14 -9.36 4.34 9.57
N TRP A 15 -10.45 4.53 8.82
CA TRP A 15 -11.34 5.68 8.95
C TRP A 15 -12.72 5.36 9.52
N SER A 16 -12.98 4.11 9.93
CA SER A 16 -14.26 3.74 10.55
C SER A 16 -14.34 4.13 12.01
N ASP A 17 -15.57 4.46 12.43
CA ASP A 17 -15.91 4.61 13.83
C ASP A 17 -15.79 3.27 14.57
N TYR A 18 -15.53 3.33 15.87
CA TYR A 18 -15.43 2.16 16.74
C TYR A 18 -16.79 1.47 16.88
N THR A 19 -17.05 0.56 15.96
CA THR A 19 -18.29 -0.21 15.82
C THR A 19 -17.99 -1.71 15.91
N PRO A 20 -19.00 -2.58 16.11
CA PRO A 20 -18.80 -4.03 16.03
C PRO A 20 -18.14 -4.48 14.72
N HIS A 21 -18.42 -3.75 13.63
CA HIS A 21 -17.76 -3.94 12.34
C HIS A 21 -16.25 -3.68 12.41
N TYR A 22 -15.83 -2.51 12.92
CA TYR A 22 -14.41 -2.19 13.12
C TYR A 22 -13.69 -3.24 13.97
N VAL A 23 -14.29 -3.65 15.10
CA VAL A 23 -13.70 -4.65 16.00
C VAL A 23 -13.53 -5.99 15.28
N LYS A 24 -14.52 -6.41 14.47
CA LYS A 24 -14.44 -7.63 13.67
C LYS A 24 -13.29 -7.56 12.66
N LEU A 25 -13.19 -6.47 11.89
CA LEU A 25 -12.14 -6.29 10.89
C LEU A 25 -10.75 -6.22 11.51
N ARG A 26 -10.59 -5.49 12.61
CA ARG A 26 -9.33 -5.40 13.34
C ARG A 26 -8.89 -6.77 13.85
N LYS A 27 -9.82 -7.53 14.44
CA LYS A 27 -9.55 -8.90 14.92
C LYS A 27 -9.13 -9.82 13.76
N LEU A 28 -9.82 -9.73 12.62
CA LEU A 28 -9.49 -10.50 11.42
C LEU A 28 -8.09 -10.16 10.91
N CYS A 29 -7.75 -8.89 10.77
CA CYS A 29 -6.42 -8.46 10.33
C CYS A 29 -5.33 -8.95 11.28
N THR A 30 -5.54 -8.87 12.60
CA THR A 30 -4.57 -9.35 13.58
C THR A 30 -4.38 -10.87 13.56
N LEU A 31 -5.46 -11.64 13.38
CA LEU A 31 -5.39 -13.10 13.40
C LEU A 31 -4.91 -13.71 12.09
N GLU A 32 -5.35 -13.18 10.95
CA GLU A 32 -5.08 -13.78 9.64
C GLU A 32 -3.85 -13.16 8.95
N LEU A 33 -3.72 -11.84 9.00
CA LEU A 33 -2.68 -11.10 8.29
C LEU A 33 -1.44 -10.89 9.17
N PHE A 34 -1.64 -10.41 10.40
CA PHE A 34 -0.55 -10.02 11.31
C PHE A 34 -0.34 -10.98 12.48
N SER A 35 -0.68 -12.26 12.31
CA SER A 35 -0.36 -13.27 13.32
C SER A 35 1.16 -13.46 13.46
N LEU A 36 1.59 -13.95 14.62
CA LEU A 36 3.01 -14.27 14.86
C LEU A 36 3.55 -15.22 13.78
N LYS A 37 2.78 -16.25 13.42
CA LYS A 37 3.13 -17.18 12.34
C LYS A 37 3.35 -16.46 11.01
N SER A 38 2.42 -15.58 10.63
CA SER A 38 2.52 -14.77 9.42
C SER A 38 3.79 -13.88 9.44
N ILE A 39 4.06 -13.20 10.55
CA ILE A 39 5.24 -12.34 10.71
C ILE A 39 6.55 -13.13 10.61
N GLU A 40 6.58 -14.34 11.15
CA GLU A 40 7.71 -15.28 11.06
C GLU A 40 7.91 -15.78 9.63
N ASN A 41 6.84 -16.12 8.92
CA ASN A 41 6.89 -16.56 7.52
C ASN A 41 7.51 -15.50 6.60
N PHE A 42 7.31 -14.21 6.90
CA PHE A 42 7.90 -13.10 6.14
C PHE A 42 9.26 -12.62 6.67
N ARG A 43 9.88 -13.36 7.59
CA ARG A 43 11.21 -13.00 8.11
C ARG A 43 12.28 -13.00 7.02
N SER A 44 12.37 -14.09 6.25
CA SER A 44 13.33 -14.25 5.16
C SER A 44 13.20 -13.15 4.10
N LEU A 45 11.96 -12.73 3.84
CA LEU A 45 11.66 -11.62 2.95
C LEU A 45 12.29 -10.31 3.45
N ARG A 46 12.06 -9.95 4.72
CA ARG A 46 12.63 -8.73 5.31
C ARG A 46 14.15 -8.76 5.32
N GLU A 47 14.75 -9.91 5.62
CA GLU A 47 16.21 -10.10 5.59
C GLU A 47 16.76 -9.88 4.18
N THR A 48 16.09 -10.42 3.15
CA THR A 48 16.48 -10.26 1.74
C THR A 48 16.38 -8.81 1.25
N GLU A 49 15.33 -8.08 1.62
CA GLU A 49 15.20 -6.66 1.25
C GLU A 49 16.23 -5.78 1.99
N ALA A 50 16.55 -6.12 3.24
CA ALA A 50 17.57 -5.42 4.02
C ALA A 50 18.99 -5.64 3.47
N THR A 51 19.34 -6.87 3.04
CA THR A 51 20.64 -7.12 2.40
C THR A 51 20.73 -6.39 1.06
N THR A 52 19.67 -6.43 0.25
CA THR A 52 19.60 -5.71 -1.03
C THR A 52 19.78 -4.20 -0.84
N MET A 53 19.22 -3.63 0.23
CA MET A 53 19.42 -2.23 0.59
C MET A 53 20.90 -1.92 0.86
N VAL A 54 21.56 -2.71 1.70
CA VAL A 54 22.98 -2.51 2.04
C VAL A 54 23.85 -2.63 0.80
N GLU A 55 23.59 -3.63 -0.06
CA GLU A 55 24.30 -3.78 -1.33
C GLU A 55 24.11 -2.57 -2.25
N SER A 56 22.90 -2.01 -2.33
CA SER A 56 22.64 -0.83 -3.16
C SER A 56 23.37 0.41 -2.66
N ILE A 57 23.42 0.61 -1.34
CA ILE A 57 24.17 1.70 -0.70
C ILE A 57 25.68 1.54 -0.97
N LEU A 58 26.21 0.33 -0.79
CA LEU A 58 27.62 0.04 -1.04
C LEU A 58 28.01 0.25 -2.52
N LYS A 59 27.13 -0.12 -3.46
CA LYS A 59 27.34 0.12 -4.89
C LYS A 59 27.40 1.61 -5.22
N ASP A 60 26.53 2.41 -4.61
CA ASP A 60 26.50 3.86 -4.86
C ASP A 60 27.68 4.59 -4.21
N LEU A 61 28.14 4.14 -3.04
CA LEU A 61 29.38 4.63 -2.42
C LEU A 61 30.61 4.34 -3.29
N LYS A 62 30.72 3.13 -3.85
CA LYS A 62 31.84 2.75 -4.73
C LYS A 62 31.88 3.53 -6.04
N LYS A 63 30.71 3.93 -6.57
CA LYS A 63 30.65 4.76 -7.78
C LYS A 63 31.19 6.17 -7.53
N SER A 64 30.96 6.75 -6.36
CA SER A 64 31.49 8.09 -6.04
C SER A 64 33.00 8.14 -5.86
N ASP A 65 33.66 7.03 -5.54
CA ASP A 65 35.12 6.97 -5.39
C ASP A 65 35.89 7.01 -6.74
N SER A 66 35.19 6.95 -7.87
CA SER A 66 35.81 6.98 -9.21
C SER A 66 35.99 8.38 -9.81
N SER A 67 35.48 9.42 -9.13
CA SER A 67 35.72 10.83 -9.47
C SER A 67 36.69 11.43 -8.47
N ASP A 68 37.76 12.04 -9.00
CA ASP A 68 39.01 12.54 -8.40
C ASP A 68 38.88 13.62 -7.29
N ASP A 69 37.81 13.62 -6.49
CA ASP A 69 37.60 14.55 -5.38
C ASP A 69 37.35 13.75 -4.08
N GLN A 70 38.29 13.82 -3.14
CA GLN A 70 38.36 13.06 -1.87
C GLN A 70 37.25 13.38 -0.85
N ALA A 71 36.08 13.85 -1.28
CA ALA A 71 34.94 14.12 -0.41
C ALA A 71 33.88 13.03 -0.58
N GLN A 72 33.82 12.08 0.37
CA GLN A 72 32.71 11.14 0.47
C GLN A 72 31.38 11.91 0.48
N LYS A 73 30.59 11.76 -0.59
CA LYS A 73 29.32 12.46 -0.74
C LYS A 73 28.30 11.91 0.26
N PRO A 74 27.55 12.75 1.00
CA PRO A 74 26.53 12.28 1.91
C PRO A 74 25.44 11.51 1.15
N VAL A 75 25.12 10.30 1.63
CA VAL A 75 24.10 9.43 1.05
C VAL A 75 22.74 9.68 1.72
N VAL A 76 21.72 9.95 0.91
CA VAL A 76 20.35 10.15 1.41
C VAL A 76 19.67 8.79 1.61
N VAL A 77 19.74 8.25 2.83
CA VAL A 77 19.23 6.92 3.21
C VAL A 77 17.71 6.79 2.99
N ARG A 78 16.96 7.90 3.11
CA ARG A 78 15.50 7.93 2.94
C ARG A 78 15.03 7.29 1.63
N LYS A 79 15.79 7.44 0.54
CA LYS A 79 15.43 6.89 -0.78
C LYS A 79 15.45 5.37 -0.78
N TYR A 80 16.44 4.76 -0.14
CA TYR A 80 16.59 3.31 -0.04
C TYR A 80 15.56 2.72 0.91
N LEU A 81 15.33 3.36 2.07
CA LEU A 81 14.30 2.92 3.01
C LEU A 81 12.90 2.94 2.38
N ALA A 82 12.56 4.00 1.64
CA ALA A 82 11.27 4.07 0.95
C ALA A 82 11.10 2.93 -0.07
N ALA A 83 12.15 2.56 -0.79
CA ALA A 83 12.12 1.44 -1.73
C ALA A 83 11.97 0.09 -1.02
N VAL A 84 12.72 -0.15 0.05
CA VAL A 84 12.65 -1.38 0.86
C VAL A 84 11.27 -1.57 1.46
N VAL A 85 10.69 -0.52 2.05
CA VAL A 85 9.35 -0.57 2.64
C VAL A 85 8.31 -0.87 1.56
N LEU A 86 8.37 -0.19 0.42
CA LEU A 86 7.44 -0.42 -0.69
C LEU A 86 7.55 -1.86 -1.22
N ASN A 87 8.76 -2.35 -1.45
CA ASN A 87 8.99 -3.72 -1.91
C ASN A 87 8.47 -4.74 -0.90
N THR A 88 8.78 -4.55 0.38
CA THR A 88 8.33 -5.42 1.47
C THR A 88 6.80 -5.47 1.52
N ILE A 89 6.12 -4.32 1.54
CA ILE A 89 4.64 -4.26 1.56
C ILE A 89 4.06 -4.88 0.30
N SER A 90 4.63 -4.59 -0.87
CA SER A 90 4.13 -5.10 -2.15
C SER A 90 4.19 -6.64 -2.22
N ARG A 91 5.27 -7.24 -1.71
CA ARG A 91 5.43 -8.68 -1.59
C ARG A 91 4.56 -9.28 -0.47
N LEU A 92 4.38 -8.58 0.64
CA LEU A 92 3.45 -9.00 1.71
C LEU A 92 2.00 -9.03 1.22
N MET A 93 1.58 -8.02 0.46
CA MET A 93 0.20 -7.88 0.01
C MET A 93 -0.10 -8.80 -1.16
N ILE A 94 0.74 -8.76 -2.20
CA ILE A 94 0.48 -9.39 -3.50
C ILE A 94 1.23 -10.71 -3.65
N GLY A 95 2.26 -10.97 -2.84
CA GLY A 95 3.06 -12.20 -2.94
C GLY A 95 4.08 -12.20 -4.09
N LYS A 96 4.12 -11.15 -4.92
CA LYS A 96 4.98 -11.04 -6.10
C LYS A 96 6.07 -9.99 -5.91
N GLN A 97 7.27 -10.27 -6.43
CA GLN A 97 8.29 -9.24 -6.64
C GLN A 97 7.97 -8.45 -7.91
N PHE A 98 7.80 -7.14 -7.78
CA PHE A 98 7.64 -6.25 -8.93
C PHE A 98 8.98 -6.00 -9.62
N GLY A 99 8.97 -5.97 -10.94
CA GLY A 99 10.12 -5.51 -11.73
C GLY A 99 10.34 -4.00 -11.60
N ASP A 100 11.45 -3.50 -12.16
CA ASP A 100 11.81 -2.07 -12.04
C ASP A 100 10.75 -1.12 -12.61
N GLU A 101 10.07 -1.48 -13.69
CA GLU A 101 9.02 -0.65 -14.31
C GLU A 101 7.71 -0.68 -13.52
N GLU A 102 7.21 -1.88 -13.21
CA GLU A 102 5.99 -2.08 -12.40
C GLU A 102 6.13 -1.43 -11.02
N GLY A 103 7.30 -1.57 -10.37
CA GLY A 103 7.59 -0.98 -9.07
C GLY A 103 7.65 0.54 -9.11
N LYS A 104 8.20 1.14 -10.17
CA LYS A 104 8.17 2.60 -10.38
C LYS A 104 6.75 3.11 -10.59
N GLU A 105 5.94 2.38 -11.34
CA GLU A 105 4.53 2.73 -11.51
C GLU A 105 3.79 2.71 -10.17
N PHE A 106 3.91 1.60 -9.42
CA PHE A 106 3.30 1.46 -8.11
C PHE A 106 3.75 2.57 -7.15
N LYS A 107 5.05 2.87 -7.12
CA LYS A 107 5.60 3.99 -6.34
C LYS A 107 4.95 5.32 -6.73
N SER A 108 4.79 5.59 -8.02
CA SER A 108 4.14 6.82 -8.50
C SER A 108 2.67 6.91 -8.08
N ILE A 109 1.99 5.77 -7.96
CA ILE A 109 0.61 5.69 -7.47
C ILE A 109 0.59 6.05 -5.98
N VAL A 110 1.42 5.39 -5.16
CA VAL A 110 1.48 5.63 -3.70
C VAL A 110 1.92 7.06 -3.37
N GLU A 111 2.90 7.62 -4.09
CA GLU A 111 3.34 9.00 -3.89
C GLU A 111 2.22 10.00 -4.22
N LYS A 112 1.49 9.77 -5.32
CA LYS A 112 0.37 10.63 -5.71
C LYS A 112 -0.80 10.51 -4.74
N GLU A 113 -1.03 9.33 -4.18
CA GLU A 113 -2.04 9.10 -3.14
C GLU A 113 -1.71 9.90 -1.87
N PHE A 114 -0.46 9.84 -1.41
CA PHE A 114 -0.01 10.61 -0.26
C PHE A 114 -0.15 12.12 -0.47
N LEU A 115 0.22 12.62 -1.65
CA LEU A 115 0.05 14.04 -2.02
C LEU A 115 -1.43 14.45 -2.01
N LEU A 116 -2.29 13.66 -2.67
CA LEU A 116 -3.72 13.95 -2.74
C LEU A 116 -4.43 13.79 -1.39
N SER A 117 -3.91 12.96 -0.49
CA SER A 117 -4.39 12.82 0.89
C SER A 117 -4.03 14.04 1.74
N GLY A 118 -2.79 14.54 1.59
CA GLY A 118 -2.31 15.73 2.29
C GLY A 118 -2.94 17.05 1.80
N GLU A 119 -3.47 17.08 0.58
CA GLU A 119 -4.21 18.22 0.00
C GLU A 119 -5.62 18.43 0.58
N GLY A 120 -5.97 17.74 1.68
CA GLY A 120 -7.20 17.98 2.41
C GLY A 120 -7.38 19.47 2.74
N SER A 121 -8.47 20.05 2.24
CA SER A 121 -8.76 21.47 2.45
C SER A 121 -9.10 21.72 3.91
N LEU A 122 -8.52 22.75 4.53
CA LEU A 122 -9.00 23.24 5.83
C LEU A 122 -10.51 23.50 5.81
N PHE A 123 -11.05 23.87 4.64
CA PHE A 123 -12.48 24.13 4.42
C PHE A 123 -13.37 22.88 4.49
N ASP A 124 -12.83 21.67 4.30
CA ASP A 124 -13.59 20.42 4.44
C ASP A 124 -13.88 20.09 5.92
N ASN A 125 -13.00 20.53 6.83
CA ASN A 125 -13.12 20.28 8.27
C ASN A 125 -14.08 21.26 8.96
N VAL A 126 -14.45 22.35 8.29
CA VAL A 126 -15.34 23.37 8.83
C VAL A 126 -16.73 23.23 8.18
N TRP A 127 -17.70 22.74 8.96
CA TRP A 127 -19.02 22.33 8.47
C TRP A 127 -19.76 23.40 7.64
N TRP A 128 -19.57 24.68 7.97
CA TRP A 128 -20.20 25.81 7.28
C TRP A 128 -19.39 26.37 6.09
N LEU A 129 -18.12 25.97 5.92
CA LEU A 129 -17.26 26.32 4.77
C LEU A 129 -17.16 25.21 3.72
N ARG A 130 -17.85 24.08 3.95
CA ARG A 130 -17.80 22.92 3.06
C ARG A 130 -18.31 23.17 1.64
N TRP A 131 -19.13 24.21 1.44
CA TRP A 131 -19.56 24.62 0.10
C TRP A 131 -18.43 25.35 -0.67
N VAL A 132 -17.51 26.00 0.05
CA VAL A 132 -16.35 26.70 -0.54
C VAL A 132 -15.34 25.69 -1.07
N SER A 133 -15.11 24.58 -0.35
CA SER A 133 -14.21 23.52 -0.85
C SER A 133 -14.72 22.90 -2.15
N ALA A 134 -16.03 22.67 -2.28
CA ALA A 134 -16.66 22.16 -3.50
C ALA A 134 -16.54 23.12 -4.69
N TRP A 135 -16.44 24.43 -4.42
CA TRP A 135 -16.25 25.46 -5.46
C TRP A 135 -14.78 25.60 -5.88
N ILE A 136 -13.85 25.50 -4.94
CA ILE A 136 -12.41 25.75 -5.18
C ILE A 136 -11.67 24.49 -5.65
N ILE A 137 -12.08 23.30 -5.19
CA ILE A 137 -11.31 22.06 -5.34
C ILE A 137 -12.01 21.11 -6.28
N SER A 138 -11.34 20.73 -7.36
CA SER A 138 -11.84 19.73 -8.28
C SER A 138 -11.55 18.30 -7.79
N ASP A 139 -12.60 17.51 -7.57
CA ASP A 139 -12.50 16.07 -7.26
C ASP A 139 -11.98 15.23 -8.44
N LYS A 140 -11.91 15.79 -9.65
CA LYS A 140 -11.57 15.05 -10.88
C LYS A 140 -10.20 14.40 -10.81
N ALA A 141 -9.19 15.11 -10.31
CA ALA A 141 -7.83 14.58 -10.19
C ALA A 141 -7.75 13.42 -9.19
N TYR A 142 -8.52 13.51 -8.10
CA TYR A 142 -8.63 12.47 -7.09
C TYR A 142 -9.33 11.22 -7.64
N LEU A 143 -10.50 11.39 -8.28
CA LEU A 143 -11.25 10.29 -8.88
C LEU A 143 -10.46 9.58 -9.99
N ALA A 144 -9.79 10.34 -10.87
CA ALA A 144 -8.93 9.77 -11.91
C ALA A 144 -7.75 8.99 -11.32
N HIS A 145 -7.22 9.45 -10.18
CA HIS A 145 -6.17 8.72 -9.48
C HIS A 145 -6.68 7.43 -8.83
N MET A 146 -7.85 7.45 -8.18
CA MET A 146 -8.49 6.25 -7.65
C MET A 146 -8.76 5.21 -8.73
N ASP A 147 -9.29 5.63 -9.89
CA ASP A 147 -9.53 4.73 -11.01
C ASP A 147 -8.22 4.10 -11.53
N ARG A 148 -7.17 4.92 -11.69
CA ARG A 148 -5.83 4.43 -12.08
C ARG A 148 -5.30 3.39 -11.08
N ARG A 149 -5.40 3.68 -9.78
CA ARG A 149 -4.96 2.79 -8.70
C ARG A 149 -5.73 1.47 -8.74
N THR A 150 -7.06 1.53 -8.81
CA THR A 150 -7.91 0.34 -8.86
C THR A 150 -7.66 -0.49 -10.12
N LYS A 151 -7.44 0.14 -11.28
CA LYS A 151 -7.11 -0.56 -12.52
C LYS A 151 -5.75 -1.27 -12.43
N TRP A 152 -4.73 -0.58 -11.92
CA TRP A 152 -3.42 -1.17 -11.68
C TRP A 152 -3.51 -2.37 -10.74
N PHE A 153 -4.24 -2.22 -9.63
CA PHE A 153 -4.41 -3.25 -8.63
C PHE A 153 -5.09 -4.51 -9.17
N ARG A 154 -6.18 -4.33 -9.94
CA ARG A 154 -6.85 -5.45 -10.61
C ARG A 154 -5.91 -6.15 -11.58
N GLY A 155 -5.08 -5.41 -12.31
CA GLY A 155 -4.05 -5.97 -13.19
C GLY A 155 -3.03 -6.81 -12.43
N ALA A 156 -2.57 -6.34 -11.27
CA ALA A 156 -1.62 -7.05 -10.43
C ALA A 156 -2.20 -8.32 -9.78
N ILE A 157 -3.50 -8.33 -9.47
CA ILE A 157 -4.20 -9.47 -8.85
C ILE A 157 -4.68 -10.49 -9.86
N LYS A 158 -5.05 -10.08 -11.07
CA LYS A 158 -5.56 -10.97 -12.11
C LYS A 158 -4.77 -12.29 -12.27
N PRO A 159 -3.42 -12.29 -12.36
CA PRO A 159 -2.68 -13.56 -12.46
C PRO A 159 -2.79 -14.43 -11.20
N ILE A 160 -2.97 -13.83 -10.02
CA ILE A 160 -3.14 -14.55 -8.74
C ILE A 160 -4.50 -15.25 -8.69
N LEU A 161 -5.53 -14.60 -9.23
CA LEU A 161 -6.88 -15.19 -9.34
C LEU A 161 -6.94 -16.33 -10.35
N GLU A 162 -6.13 -16.27 -11.41
CA GLU A 162 -6.08 -17.31 -12.44
C GLU A 162 -5.29 -18.57 -11.98
N GLU A 163 -4.44 -18.46 -10.96
CA GLU A 163 -3.71 -19.58 -10.33
C GLU A 163 -4.56 -20.34 -9.28
N GLU A 164 -5.79 -20.68 -9.66
CA GLU A 164 -6.89 -21.12 -8.78
C GLU A 164 -6.66 -22.45 -8.03
N ASP A 165 -5.67 -23.28 -8.43
CA ASP A 165 -5.55 -24.68 -7.96
C ASP A 165 -4.46 -24.98 -6.91
N VAL A 166 -3.71 -23.99 -6.43
CA VAL A 166 -2.65 -24.23 -5.43
C VAL A 166 -3.14 -23.88 -4.02
N ALA A 167 -2.99 -24.82 -3.08
CA ALA A 167 -3.27 -24.59 -1.67
C ALA A 167 -2.64 -23.27 -1.20
N VAL A 168 -3.39 -22.48 -0.44
CA VAL A 168 -2.92 -21.19 0.09
C VAL A 168 -1.80 -21.47 1.10
N GLU A 169 -0.57 -21.55 0.60
CA GLU A 169 0.59 -21.52 1.45
C GLU A 169 0.66 -20.17 2.13
N ASP A 170 1.13 -20.17 3.38
CA ASP A 170 1.19 -19.00 4.23
C ASP A 170 2.05 -17.85 3.65
N HIS A 171 2.77 -18.12 2.56
CA HIS A 171 3.69 -17.24 1.84
C HIS A 171 3.04 -16.47 0.66
N GLN A 172 1.80 -16.77 0.28
CA GLN A 172 1.18 -16.30 -0.98
C GLN A 172 0.51 -14.90 -0.92
N GLY A 173 0.86 -14.09 0.08
CA GLY A 173 0.40 -12.70 0.18
C GLY A 173 -1.01 -12.52 0.79
N PHE A 174 -1.24 -11.37 1.38
CA PHE A 174 -2.47 -11.05 2.12
C PHE A 174 -3.71 -10.95 1.24
N VAL A 175 -3.58 -10.53 -0.01
CA VAL A 175 -4.71 -10.43 -0.94
C VAL A 175 -5.37 -11.78 -1.15
N ARG A 176 -4.59 -12.86 -1.34
CA ARG A 176 -5.14 -14.20 -1.52
C ARG A 176 -5.92 -14.66 -0.29
N LYS A 177 -5.38 -14.42 0.91
CA LYS A 177 -6.07 -14.72 2.18
C LYS A 177 -7.41 -13.97 2.28
N LEU A 178 -7.44 -12.69 1.93
CA LEU A 178 -8.67 -11.88 1.96
C LEU A 178 -9.70 -12.34 0.92
N LEU A 179 -9.27 -12.77 -0.26
CA LEU A 179 -10.16 -13.30 -1.30
C LEU A 179 -10.83 -14.62 -0.86
N VAL A 180 -10.08 -15.53 -0.22
CA VAL A 180 -10.65 -16.76 0.35
C VAL A 180 -11.68 -16.46 1.44
N LEU A 181 -11.43 -15.44 2.28
CA LEU A 181 -12.39 -15.03 3.30
C LEU A 181 -13.64 -14.35 2.70
N LYS A 182 -13.49 -13.66 1.56
CA LYS A 182 -14.62 -13.15 0.77
C LYS A 182 -15.50 -14.29 0.24
N GLU A 183 -14.91 -15.35 -0.29
CA GLU A 183 -15.66 -16.53 -0.79
C GLU A 183 -16.46 -17.23 0.31
N LYS A 184 -15.92 -17.26 1.53
CA LYS A 184 -16.63 -17.74 2.73
C LYS A 184 -17.77 -16.82 3.20
N LYS A 185 -18.06 -15.73 2.46
CA LYS A 185 -19.04 -14.69 2.77
C LYS A 185 -18.81 -13.98 4.11
N GLU A 186 -17.58 -13.99 4.62
CA GLU A 186 -17.25 -13.29 5.86
C GLU A 186 -16.98 -11.79 5.65
N LEU A 187 -16.69 -11.40 4.41
CA LEU A 187 -16.29 -10.08 3.95
C LEU A 187 -16.95 -9.68 2.62
N THR A 188 -17.27 -8.40 2.47
CA THR A 188 -17.71 -7.77 1.22
C THR A 188 -16.53 -7.30 0.38
N GLU A 189 -16.71 -7.18 -0.95
CA GLU A 189 -15.65 -6.72 -1.87
C GLU A 189 -15.14 -5.31 -1.54
N GLU A 190 -16.05 -4.42 -1.18
CA GLU A 190 -15.72 -3.05 -0.76
C GLU A 190 -14.83 -3.05 0.49
N THR A 191 -15.11 -3.95 1.43
CA THR A 191 -14.31 -4.11 2.66
C THR A 191 -12.94 -4.71 2.39
N VAL A 192 -12.83 -5.68 1.48
CA VAL A 192 -11.53 -6.20 1.05
C VAL A 192 -10.70 -5.10 0.40
N HIS A 193 -11.30 -4.34 -0.53
CA HIS A 193 -10.63 -3.21 -1.16
C HIS A 193 -10.24 -2.12 -0.16
N GLY A 194 -11.09 -1.84 0.84
CA GLY A 194 -10.78 -0.96 1.95
C GLY A 194 -9.56 -1.42 2.74
N ILE A 195 -9.58 -2.64 3.29
CA ILE A 195 -8.47 -3.21 4.08
C ILE A 195 -7.12 -3.15 3.35
N ILE A 196 -7.13 -3.29 2.02
CA ILE A 196 -5.90 -3.28 1.22
C ILE A 196 -5.37 -1.86 1.01
N TRP A 197 -6.24 -0.90 0.77
CA TRP A 197 -5.85 0.45 0.33
C TRP A 197 -5.89 1.53 1.41
N ASN A 198 -6.56 1.28 2.53
CA ASN A 198 -6.86 2.27 3.55
C ASN A 198 -6.57 1.74 4.95
#